data_AF-A0A7S1N0Q9-F1
#
_entry.id   AF-A0A7S1N0Q9-F1
#
_cell.length_a   1.000
_cell.length_b   1.000
_cell.length_c   1.000
_cell.angle_alpha   90.00
_cell.angle_beta   90.00
_cell.angle_gamma   90.00
#
_symmetry.space_group_name_H-M   'P 1'
#
loop_
_entity.id
_entity.type
_entity.pdbx_description
1 polymer ?
#
loop_
_entity_poly.entity_id
_entity_poly.type
_entity_poly.pdbx_seq_one_letter_code
_entity_poly.pdbx_strand_id
1 'polypeptide(L)'
;KMWNAGNFKGHVSPLEFLLVVQERSQRRFRADSHSDPVEFLTWLLNTLHFDLTGGKPHKRKSIVTRCFQGEMEVTKIHDDDGDSDNGGDGDGDGDAKMAPVPANGGSGEKMEKRRGAFLMV
;
A
#
# COMPACT_ATOMS: atom_id res chain seq x y z
N LYS A 1 19.94 9.68 24.11
CA LYS A 1 19.90 10.89 24.98
C LYS A 1 18.65 10.93 25.85
N MET A 2 17.43 10.74 25.30
CA MET A 2 16.19 10.78 26.10
C MET A 2 16.11 9.73 27.22
N TRP A 3 16.62 8.51 26.99
CA TRP A 3 16.60 7.42 27.96
C TRP A 3 17.82 7.37 28.89
N ASN A 4 18.60 8.46 29.00
CA ASN A 4 19.75 8.52 29.90
C ASN A 4 19.31 9.03 31.28
N ALA A 5 19.34 8.17 32.30
CA ALA A 5 19.00 8.54 33.68
C ALA A 5 19.98 9.56 34.30
N GLY A 6 21.22 9.64 33.79
CA GLY A 6 22.24 10.59 34.23
C GLY A 6 22.21 11.94 33.51
N ASN A 7 21.06 12.37 32.98
CA ASN A 7 20.99 13.63 32.24
C ASN A 7 21.03 14.83 33.19
N PHE A 8 21.92 15.78 32.94
CA PHE A 8 22.07 16.99 33.77
C PHE A 8 20.81 17.88 33.78
N LYS A 9 20.01 17.82 32.71
CA LYS A 9 18.73 18.53 32.57
C LYS A 9 17.62 17.55 32.21
N GLY A 10 16.41 17.80 32.71
CA GLY A 10 15.22 16.96 32.45
C GLY A 10 14.67 17.04 31.01
N HIS A 11 15.32 17.77 30.11
CA HIS A 11 14.94 17.87 28.70
C HIS A 11 16.13 17.55 27.79
N VAL A 12 15.84 17.10 26.57
CA VAL A 12 16.84 16.92 25.51
C VAL A 12 16.40 17.75 24.31
N SER A 13 17.27 18.64 23.85
CA SER A 13 17.01 19.38 22.62
C SER A 13 17.15 18.44 21.40
N PRO A 14 16.16 18.40 20.50
CA PRO A 14 16.20 17.56 19.29
C PRO A 14 16.90 18.24 18.10
N LEU A 15 17.60 19.37 18.30
CA LEU A 15 18.13 20.19 17.20
C LEU A 15 18.95 19.38 16.17
N GLU A 16 19.91 18.56 16.62
CA GLU A 16 20.71 17.70 15.73
C GLU A 16 19.85 16.77 14.88
N PHE A 17 18.79 16.21 15.47
CA PHE A 17 17.86 15.36 14.74
C PHE A 17 17.09 16.15 13.69
N LEU A 18 16.61 17.35 14.04
CA LEU A 18 15.89 18.22 13.10
C LEU A 18 16.75 18.64 11.92
N LEU A 19 18.04 18.94 12.14
CA LEU A 19 18.99 19.26 11.07
C LEU A 19 19.18 18.09 10.11
N VAL A 20 19.36 16.87 10.63
CA VAL A 20 19.52 15.66 9.80
C VAL A 20 18.22 15.35 9.03
N VAL A 21 17.06 15.51 9.67
CA VAL A 21 15.76 15.34 9.02
C VAL A 21 15.60 16.32 7.86
N GLN A 22 15.92 17.59 8.07
CA GLN A 22 15.82 18.61 7.04
C GLN A 22 16.71 18.29 5.84
N GLU A 23 17.94 17.82 6.07
CA GLU A 23 18.85 17.43 4.99
C GLU A 23 18.37 16.17 4.26
N ARG A 24 18.04 15.09 5.00
CA ARG A 24 17.64 13.79 4.44
C ARG A 24 16.31 13.84 3.71
N SER A 25 15.42 14.75 4.10
CA SER A 25 14.13 14.97 3.45
C SER A 25 14.18 15.99 2.31
N GLN A 26 15.37 16.46 1.92
CA GLN A 26 15.53 17.50 0.88
C GLN A 26 14.71 18.75 1.20
N ARG A 27 14.73 19.17 2.47
CA ARG A 27 14.00 20.32 3.02
C ARG A 27 12.47 20.22 2.96
N ARG A 28 11.91 19.02 2.76
CA ARG A 28 10.46 18.78 2.89
C ARG A 28 9.97 19.02 4.32
N PHE A 29 10.73 18.55 5.32
CA PHE A 29 10.42 18.78 6.74
C PHE A 29 11.43 19.76 7.32
N ARG A 30 10.95 20.94 7.71
CA ARG A 30 11.80 22.02 8.25
C ARG A 30 11.38 22.38 9.66
N ALA A 31 12.33 22.86 10.45
CA ALA A 31 12.06 23.27 11.83
C ALA A 31 11.21 24.56 11.94
N ASP A 32 11.15 25.37 10.88
CA ASP A 32 10.47 26.67 10.85
C ASP A 32 9.08 26.62 10.18
N SER A 33 8.66 25.46 9.69
CA SER A 33 7.34 25.27 9.08
C SER A 33 6.66 24.03 9.64
N HIS A 34 5.37 24.15 9.94
CA HIS A 34 4.56 22.98 10.30
C HIS A 34 4.34 22.09 9.08
N SER A 35 4.47 20.78 9.27
CA SER A 35 4.17 19.75 8.27
C SER A 35 3.10 18.80 8.83
N ASP A 36 2.45 18.03 7.95
CA ASP A 36 1.51 17.01 8.39
C ASP A 36 2.26 15.92 9.19
N PRO A 37 1.86 15.64 10.44
CA PRO A 37 2.51 14.63 11.27
C PRO A 37 2.42 13.22 10.69
N VAL A 38 1.35 12.88 9.97
CA VAL A 38 1.19 11.59 9.30
C VAL A 38 2.22 11.47 8.20
N GLU A 39 2.30 12.46 7.33
CA GLU A 39 3.27 12.53 6.24
C GLU A 39 4.73 12.44 6.74
N PHE A 40 5.04 13.13 7.84
CA PHE A 40 6.35 13.04 8.48
C PHE A 40 6.66 11.64 8.99
N LEU A 41 5.70 11.01 9.68
CA LEU A 41 5.88 9.65 10.21
C LEU A 41 6.01 8.62 9.10
N THR A 42 5.20 8.71 8.04
CA THR A 42 5.32 7.93 6.79
C THR A 42 6.74 7.98 6.26
N TRP A 43 7.25 9.20 6.06
CA TRP A 43 8.59 9.39 5.52
C TRP A 43 9.66 8.84 6.46
N LEU A 44 9.55 9.11 7.77
CA LEU A 44 10.54 8.71 8.76
C LEU A 44 10.66 7.18 8.83
N LEU A 45 9.55 6.47 8.92
CA LEU A 45 9.54 5.00 9.01
C LEU A 45 10.06 4.36 7.73
N ASN A 46 9.66 4.88 6.56
CA ASN A 46 10.16 4.40 5.27
C ASN A 46 11.66 4.64 5.09
N THR A 47 12.14 5.82 5.47
CA THR A 47 13.58 6.17 5.41
C THR A 47 14.40 5.27 6.33
N LEU A 48 13.94 5.08 7.58
CA LEU A 48 14.59 4.17 8.52
C LEU A 48 14.61 2.73 8.02
N HIS A 49 13.50 2.24 7.46
CA HIS A 49 13.44 0.91 6.89
C HIS A 49 14.41 0.74 5.71
N PHE A 50 14.47 1.73 4.81
CA PHE A 50 15.41 1.72 3.68
C PHE A 50 16.87 1.68 4.15
N ASP A 51 17.24 2.52 5.12
CA ASP A 51 18.61 2.58 5.64
C ASP A 51 18.99 1.28 6.37
N LEU A 52 18.11 0.76 7.23
CA LEU A 52 18.35 -0.48 7.98
C LEU A 52 18.44 -1.73 7.10
N THR A 53 17.88 -1.69 5.89
CA THR A 53 17.94 -2.81 4.93
C THR A 53 19.12 -2.68 3.97
N GLY A 54 19.91 -1.61 4.04
CA GLY A 54 21.02 -1.33 3.15
C GLY A 54 20.56 -1.04 1.72
N GLY A 55 19.46 -0.29 1.58
CA GLY A 55 18.87 0.06 0.29
C GLY A 55 18.17 -1.09 -0.44
N LYS A 56 17.87 -2.18 0.26
CA LYS A 56 17.18 -3.36 -0.29
C LYS A 56 15.92 -3.69 0.54
N PRO A 57 14.94 -2.76 0.64
CA PRO A 57 13.80 -2.87 1.55
C PRO A 57 12.95 -4.13 1.33
N HIS A 58 12.77 -4.55 0.07
CA HIS A 58 11.96 -5.73 -0.24
C HIS A 58 12.64 -7.08 0.08
N LYS A 59 13.96 -7.10 0.31
CA LYS A 59 14.73 -8.34 0.53
C LYS A 59 14.96 -8.65 2.01
N ARG A 60 14.80 -7.67 2.89
CA ARG A 60 15.15 -7.78 4.31
C ARG A 60 14.08 -7.14 5.18
N LYS A 61 13.67 -7.83 6.23
CA LYS A 61 12.81 -7.25 7.27
C LYS A 61 13.68 -6.46 8.24
N SER A 62 13.28 -5.24 8.57
CA SER A 62 13.90 -4.43 9.64
C SER A 62 13.05 -4.45 10.91
N ILE A 63 13.56 -3.89 12.01
CA ILE A 63 12.75 -3.70 13.23
C ILE A 63 11.49 -2.85 12.95
N VAL A 64 11.57 -1.91 12.01
CA VAL A 64 10.43 -1.08 11.60
C VAL A 64 9.30 -1.96 11.05
N THR A 65 9.63 -2.86 10.11
CA THR A 65 8.65 -3.82 9.58
C THR A 65 8.07 -4.72 10.67
N ARG A 66 8.90 -5.19 11.60
CA ARG A 66 8.44 -6.09 12.68
C ARG A 66 7.48 -5.42 13.65
N CYS A 67 7.66 -4.12 13.91
CA CYS A 67 6.89 -3.40 14.91
C CYS A 67 5.67 -2.65 14.33
N PHE A 68 5.76 -2.15 13.08
CA PHE A 68 4.78 -1.21 12.51
C PHE A 68 4.09 -1.71 11.24
N GLN A 69 4.54 -2.79 10.61
CA GLN A 69 3.89 -3.30 9.39
C GLN A 69 2.71 -4.21 9.72
N GLY A 70 1.55 -3.89 9.16
CA GLY A 70 0.35 -4.72 9.20
C GLY A 70 0.09 -5.41 7.85
N GLU A 71 -1.09 -6.01 7.74
CA GLU A 71 -1.59 -6.61 6.51
C GLU A 71 -2.96 -6.01 6.20
N MET A 72 -3.25 -5.77 4.92
CA MET A 72 -4.55 -5.30 4.47
C MET A 72 -5.01 -6.20 3.31
N GLU A 73 -6.27 -6.62 3.36
CA GLU A 73 -6.94 -7.32 2.26
C GLU A 73 -7.86 -6.31 1.56
N VAL A 74 -7.65 -6.10 0.26
CA VAL A 74 -8.47 -5.19 -0.55
C VAL A 74 -9.39 -6.03 -1.42
N THR A 75 -10.70 -5.89 -1.22
CA THR A 75 -11.73 -6.55 -2.03
C THR A 75 -12.40 -5.49 -2.90
N LYS A 76 -12.41 -5.70 -4.22
CA LYS A 76 -13.25 -4.91 -5.13
C LYS A 76 -14.65 -5.50 -5.09
N ILE A 77 -15.62 -4.68 -4.72
CA ILE A 77 -17.03 -5.02 -4.87
C ILE A 77 -17.33 -4.74 -6.35
N HIS A 78 -17.60 -5.79 -7.14
CA HIS A 78 -18.21 -5.58 -8.45
C HIS A 78 -19.68 -5.28 -8.20
N ASP A 79 -20.10 -4.07 -8.57
CA ASP A 79 -21.52 -3.81 -8.79
C ASP A 79 -21.87 -4.50 -10.11
N ASP A 80 -22.62 -5.59 -10.00
CA ASP A 80 -23.23 -6.27 -11.14
C ASP A 80 -24.34 -5.34 -11.65
N ASP A 81 -23.98 -4.40 -12.53
CA ASP A 81 -24.94 -3.63 -13.33
C ASP A 81 -25.62 -4.62 -14.29
N GLY A 82 -26.59 -5.35 -13.76
CA GLY A 82 -27.48 -6.22 -14.50
C GLY A 82 -28.41 -5.39 -15.38
N ASP A 83 -27.91 -4.95 -16.53
CA ASP A 83 -28.75 -4.51 -17.65
C ASP A 83 -29.16 -5.74 -18.45
N SER A 84 -30.24 -6.40 -17.99
CA SER A 84 -30.97 -7.37 -18.79
C SER A 84 -31.95 -6.61 -19.69
N ASP A 85 -31.46 -6.03 -20.79
CA ASP A 85 -32.35 -5.56 -21.87
C ASP A 85 -32.79 -6.78 -22.70
N ASN A 86 -33.84 -7.44 -22.22
CA ASN A 86 -34.56 -8.48 -22.97
C ASN A 86 -35.51 -7.81 -23.95
N GLY A 87 -34.97 -7.32 -25.08
CA GLY A 87 -35.74 -6.91 -26.25
C GLY A 87 -35.85 -8.07 -27.25
N GLY A 88 -37.01 -8.74 -27.23
CA GLY A 88 -37.39 -9.74 -28.23
C GLY A 88 -37.99 -9.13 -29.50
N ASP A 89 -38.16 -10.01 -30.50
CA ASP A 89 -38.78 -9.87 -31.84
C ASP A 89 -37.80 -9.44 -32.95
N GLY A 90 -37.53 -10.16 -34.05
CA GLY A 90 -38.05 -11.37 -34.67
C GLY A 90 -37.72 -11.36 -36.17
N ASP A 91 -37.47 -12.55 -36.75
CA ASP A 91 -37.50 -12.93 -38.18
C ASP A 91 -36.31 -12.67 -39.14
N GLY A 92 -35.81 -13.76 -39.75
CA GLY A 92 -34.97 -13.73 -40.96
C GLY A 92 -34.15 -15.02 -41.23
N ASP A 93 -34.71 -15.91 -42.05
CA ASP A 93 -34.14 -17.13 -42.68
C ASP A 93 -32.65 -17.10 -43.08
N GLY A 94 -31.95 -18.23 -42.88
CA GLY A 94 -30.63 -18.48 -43.48
C GLY A 94 -30.00 -19.81 -43.06
N ASP A 95 -29.91 -20.74 -44.01
CA ASP A 95 -29.45 -22.12 -43.89
C ASP A 95 -28.03 -22.37 -43.30
N ALA A 96 -27.93 -23.51 -42.61
CA ALA A 96 -26.78 -24.41 -42.48
C ALA A 96 -25.54 -23.97 -41.67
N LYS A 97 -25.31 -24.59 -40.50
CA LYS A 97 -24.41 -25.76 -40.29
C LYS A 97 -24.36 -26.13 -38.80
N MET A 98 -24.85 -27.33 -38.44
CA MET A 98 -24.72 -27.92 -37.10
C MET A 98 -23.33 -28.54 -36.97
N ALA A 99 -22.43 -27.88 -36.24
CA ALA A 99 -21.19 -28.48 -35.73
C ALA A 99 -21.41 -28.92 -34.27
N PRO A 100 -20.87 -30.07 -33.84
CA PRO A 100 -21.04 -30.53 -32.46
C PRO A 100 -20.30 -29.62 -31.48
N VAL A 101 -21.05 -29.10 -30.51
CA VAL A 101 -20.60 -28.28 -29.39
C VAL A 101 -19.62 -29.07 -28.51
N PRO A 102 -18.38 -28.61 -28.27
CA PRO A 102 -17.56 -29.17 -27.20
C PRO A 102 -18.03 -28.60 -25.85
N ALA A 103 -18.58 -29.46 -25.01
CA ALA A 103 -18.80 -29.16 -23.60
C ALA A 103 -17.48 -29.22 -22.84
N ASN A 104 -16.81 -28.08 -22.63
CA ASN A 104 -16.01 -27.84 -21.42
C ASN A 104 -15.59 -26.38 -21.29
N GLY A 105 -15.85 -25.77 -20.14
CA GLY A 105 -15.42 -24.40 -19.89
C GLY A 105 -16.01 -23.81 -18.62
N GLY A 106 -16.02 -24.55 -17.51
CA GLY A 106 -16.19 -23.95 -16.20
C GLY A 106 -14.97 -23.09 -15.87
N SER A 107 -14.93 -21.87 -16.38
CA SER A 107 -13.99 -20.84 -15.93
C SER A 107 -14.45 -20.39 -14.55
N GLY A 108 -13.99 -21.09 -13.51
CA GLY A 108 -14.05 -20.58 -12.16
C GLY A 108 -13.41 -19.19 -12.16
N GLU A 109 -14.22 -18.18 -11.84
CA GLU A 109 -13.76 -16.81 -11.63
C GLU A 109 -12.58 -16.85 -10.66
N LYS A 110 -11.38 -16.57 -11.17
CA LYS A 110 -10.22 -16.33 -10.34
C LYS A 110 -10.45 -15.01 -9.61
N MET A 111 -10.97 -15.11 -8.39
CA MET A 111 -10.91 -14.04 -7.40
C MET A 111 -9.43 -13.64 -7.21
N GLU A 112 -9.00 -12.54 -7.83
CA GLU A 112 -7.63 -12.02 -7.68
C GLU A 112 -7.50 -11.40 -6.28
N LYS A 113 -7.24 -12.25 -5.29
CA LYS A 113 -6.89 -11.82 -3.92
C LYS A 113 -5.46 -11.28 -3.92
N ARG A 114 -5.31 -9.96 -4.01
CA ARG A 114 -4.01 -9.30 -3.79
C ARG A 114 -3.85 -9.05 -2.30
N ARG A 115 -3.17 -9.95 -1.61
CA ARG A 115 -2.69 -9.72 -0.24
C ARG A 115 -1.48 -8.79 -0.32
N GLY A 116 -1.68 -7.53 0.02
CA GLY A 116 -0.63 -6.52 0.07
C GLY A 116 -0.07 -6.40 1.48
N ALA A 117 1.27 -6.44 1.59
CA ALA A 117 1.94 -5.90 2.77
C ALA A 117 1.68 -4.39 2.79
N PHE A 118 0.85 -3.94 3.73
CA PHE A 118 0.58 -2.52 3.91
C PHE A 118 1.41 -2.02 5.09
N LEU A 119 2.37 -1.15 4.78
CA LEU A 119 2.96 -0.33 5.81
C LEU A 119 1.95 0.80 6.06
N MET A 120 1.18 0.71 7.14
CA MET A 120 0.34 1.82 7.59
C MET A 120 1.28 2.86 8.18
N VAL A 121 1.83 3.74 7.34
CA VAL A 121 1.74 5.20 7.40
C VAL A 121 2.18 5.72 6.04
#